data_AF-A0A6A2VGW6-F1
#
_entry.id   AF-A0A6A2VGW6-F1
#
_cell.length_a   1.000
_cell.length_b   1.000
_cell.length_c   1.000
_cell.angle_alpha   90.00
_cell.angle_beta   90.00
_cell.angle_gamma   90.00
#
_symmetry.space_group_name_H-M   'P 1'
#
loop_
_entity.id
_entity.type
_entity.pdbx_description
1 polymer ?
#
loop_
_entity_poly.entity_id
_entity_poly.type
_entity_poly.pdbx_seq_one_letter_code
_entity_poly.pdbx_strand_id
1 'polypeptide(L)' 'MGFALPHAYERASAKVVEEPDAFHKPEPEDDETVYYQRSGNNFAVVSAHGCIHAYFLPDDGIDYFNRQ' A
#
# COMPACT_ATOMS: atom_id res chain seq x y z
N MET A 1 -10.09 7.42 -2.05
CA MET A 1 -9.48 8.34 -1.06
C MET A 1 -9.41 9.75 -1.66
N GLY A 2 -9.43 10.80 -0.84
CA GLY A 2 -9.26 12.18 -1.30
C GLY A 2 -8.43 12.97 -0.30
N PHE A 3 -7.14 13.15 -0.56
CA PHE A 3 -6.28 14.00 0.24
C PHE A 3 -6.29 15.41 -0.32
N ALA A 4 -6.46 16.40 0.55
CA ALA A 4 -6.44 17.81 0.15
C ALA A 4 -5.03 18.31 -0.21
N LEU A 5 -3.99 17.64 0.30
CA LEU A 5 -2.59 18.05 0.15
C LEU A 5 -1.70 16.86 -0.23
N PRO A 6 -0.74 17.02 -1.16
CA PRO A 6 0.19 15.96 -1.55
C PRO A 6 0.97 15.36 -0.38
N HIS A 7 1.44 16.20 0.55
CA HIS A 7 2.18 15.74 1.74
C HIS A 7 1.32 14.88 2.69
N ALA A 8 0.00 15.08 2.70
CA ALA A 8 -0.88 14.23 3.49
C ALA A 8 -1.05 12.84 2.86
N TYR A 9 -1.06 12.76 1.52
CA TYR A 9 -1.04 11.49 0.79
C TYR A 9 0.26 10.73 1.05
N GLU A 10 1.41 11.39 0.90
CA GLU A 10 2.73 10.80 1.12
C GLU A 10 2.89 10.23 2.53
N ARG A 11 2.50 10.99 3.56
CA ARG A 11 2.54 10.50 4.94
C ARG A 11 1.61 9.33 5.19
N ALA A 12 0.43 9.32 4.57
CA ALA A 12 -0.53 8.25 4.75
C ALA A 12 -0.05 6.96 4.08
N SER A 13 0.52 7.05 2.89
CA SER A 13 1.07 5.90 2.18
C SER A 13 2.34 5.36 2.85
N ALA A 14 3.24 6.24 3.31
CA ALA A 14 4.42 5.82 4.08
C ALA A 14 4.04 5.07 5.36
N LYS A 15 3.01 5.54 6.08
CA LYS A 15 2.54 4.88 7.30
C LYS A 15 2.11 3.42 7.10
N VAL A 16 1.59 3.06 5.92
CA VAL A 16 1.23 1.66 5.61
C VAL A 16 2.48 0.79 5.53
N VAL A 17 3.55 1.30 4.93
CA VAL A 17 4.82 0.60 4.74
C VAL A 17 5.59 0.48 6.06
N GLU A 18 5.49 1.50 6.91
CA GLU A 18 6.14 1.54 8.23
C GLU A 18 5.39 0.76 9.32
N GLU A 19 4.14 0.33 9.06
CA GLU A 19 3.34 -0.41 10.03
C GLU A 19 3.90 -1.85 10.17
N PRO A 20 4.40 -2.25 11.36
CA PRO A 20 5.04 -3.56 11.54
C PRO A 20 4.08 -4.74 11.35
N ASP A 21 2.79 -4.51 11.54
CA ASP A 21 1.73 -5.52 11.38
C ASP A 21 1.06 -5.48 9.99
N ALA A 22 1.58 -4.68 9.05
CA ALA A 22 1.09 -4.70 7.67
C ALA A 22 1.50 -6.02 6.98
N PHE A 23 0.56 -6.60 6.25
CA PHE A 23 0.86 -7.74 5.39
C PHE A 23 1.63 -7.24 4.17
N HIS A 24 2.68 -7.95 3.77
CA HIS A 24 3.43 -7.61 2.58
C HIS A 24 3.89 -8.86 1.83
N LYS A 25 4.00 -8.74 0.51
CA LYS A 25 4.57 -9.78 -0.36
C LYS A 25 5.11 -9.15 -1.65
N PRO A 26 6.09 -9.80 -2.32
CA PRO A 26 6.51 -9.36 -3.64
C PRO A 26 5.36 -9.45 -4.63
N GLU A 27 5.28 -8.47 -5.52
CA GLU A 27 4.42 -8.51 -6.71
C GLU A 27 5.12 -9.37 -7.78
N PRO A 28 4.40 -10.26 -8.48
CA PRO A 28 5.03 -11.20 -9.40
C PRO A 28 5.36 -10.59 -10.78
N GLU A 29 4.72 -9.49 -11.17
CA GLU A 29 4.85 -8.91 -12.51
C GLU A 29 6.03 -7.94 -12.62
N ASP A 30 6.28 -7.16 -11.57
CA ASP A 30 7.38 -6.21 -11.46
C ASP A 30 8.05 -6.40 -10.09
N ASP A 31 9.35 -6.07 -9.98
CA ASP A 31 10.16 -6.20 -8.75
C ASP A 31 9.70 -5.18 -7.68
N GLU A 32 8.44 -5.28 -7.29
CA GLU A 32 7.71 -4.42 -6.38
C GLU A 32 7.24 -5.22 -5.18
N THR A 33 6.84 -4.51 -4.13
CA THR A 33 6.27 -5.10 -2.93
C THR A 33 4.94 -4.43 -2.66
N VAL A 34 3.90 -5.26 -2.53
CA VAL A 34 2.58 -4.81 -2.12
C VAL A 34 2.47 -4.86 -0.59
N TYR A 35 1.87 -3.84 0.00
CA TYR A 35 1.61 -3.72 1.43
C TYR A 35 0.11 -3.55 1.68
N TYR A 36 -0.38 -4.20 2.72
CA TYR A 36 -1.78 -4.11 3.15
C TYR A 36 -1.90 -3.96 4.67
N GLN A 37 -2.41 -2.81 5.10
CA GLN A 37 -2.73 -2.53 6.50
C GLN A 37 -4.22 -2.80 6.74
N ARG A 38 -4.50 -3.85 7.52
CA ARG A 38 -5.86 -4.33 7.80
C ARG A 38 -6.72 -3.35 8.60
N SER A 39 -6.13 -2.59 9.52
CA SER A 39 -6.87 -1.69 10.42
C SER A 39 -7.56 -0.54 9.67
N GLY A 40 -6.94 -0.01 8.62
CA GLY A 40 -7.46 1.09 7.81
C GLY A 40 -7.93 0.68 6.41
N ASN A 41 -7.91 -0.62 6.09
CA ASN A 41 -8.13 -1.13 4.74
C ASN A 41 -7.23 -0.44 3.69
N ASN A 42 -5.96 -0.20 4.04
CA ASN A 42 -5.05 0.56 3.20
C ASN A 42 -4.15 -0.38 2.39
N PHE A 43 -3.97 -0.07 1.11
CA PHE A 43 -3.12 -0.83 0.21
C PHE A 43 -2.10 0.10 -0.47
N ALA A 44 -0.84 -0.29 -0.49
CA ALA A 44 0.25 0.46 -1.12
C ALA A 44 1.15 -0.46 -1.96
N VAL A 45 1.68 0.07 -3.06
CA VAL A 45 2.66 -0.61 -3.93
C VAL A 45 3.96 0.18 -3.92
N VAL A 46 5.07 -0.51 -3.65
CA VAL A 46 6.39 0.09 -3.50
C VAL A 46 7.37 -0.60 -4.45
N SER A 47 8.06 0.18 -5.28
CA SER A 47 9.08 -0.37 -6.18
C SER A 47 10.34 -0.80 -5.42
N ALA A 48 11.21 -1.59 -6.06
CA ALA A 48 12.51 -1.99 -5.52
C ALA A 48 13.40 -0.81 -5.04
N HIS A 49 13.15 0.41 -5.54
CA HIS A 49 13.88 1.62 -5.14
C HIS A 49 13.24 2.39 -3.98
N GLY A 50 12.13 1.90 -3.43
CA GLY A 50 11.42 2.51 -2.30
C GLY A 50 10.42 3.61 -2.71
N CYS A 51 10.09 3.72 -3.99
CA CYS A 51 9.10 4.70 -4.46
C CYS A 51 7.69 4.11 -4.36
N ILE A 52 6.75 4.89 -3.81
CA ILE A 52 5.34 4.50 -3.75
C ILE A 52 4.68 4.76 -5.12
N HIS A 53 4.31 3.70 -5.83
CA HIS A 53 3.63 3.79 -7.12
C HIS A 53 2.12 3.97 -6.99
N ALA A 54 1.50 3.28 -6.02
CA ALA A 54 0.07 3.36 -5.79
C ALA A 54 -0.26 3.33 -4.30
N TYR A 55 -1.34 4.02 -3.92
CA TYR A 55 -1.90 3.97 -2.58
C TYR A 55 -3.42 4.22 -2.62
N PHE A 56 -4.21 3.25 -2.14
CA PHE A 56 -5.67 3.31 -2.19
C PHE A 56 -6.34 2.39 -1.16
N LEU A 57 -7.67 2.48 -1.05
CA LEU A 57 -8.51 1.55 -0.29
C LEU A 57 -9.06 0.53 -1.29
N PRO A 58 -8.72 -0.77 -1.22
CA PRO A 58 -9.31 -1.76 -2.10
C PRO A 58 -10.76 -2.04 -1.68
N ASP A 59 -11.67 -2.13 -2.65
CA ASP A 59 -13.09 -2.41 -2.40
C ASP A 59 -13.29 -3.79 -1.74
N ASP A 60 -12.49 -4.79 -2.14
CA ASP A 60 -12.54 -6.16 -1.60
C ASP A 60 -11.63 -6.38 -0.38
N GLY A 61 -11.01 -5.32 0.13
CA GLY A 61 -10.12 -5.39 1.29
C GLY A 61 -8.98 -6.39 1.15
N ILE A 62 -8.84 -7.30 2.12
CA ILE A 62 -7.76 -8.29 2.15
C ILE A 62 -7.81 -9.25 0.95
N ASP A 63 -8.99 -9.47 0.37
CA ASP A 63 -9.12 -10.35 -0.79
C ASP A 63 -8.46 -9.74 -2.02
N TYR A 64 -8.41 -8.41 -2.13
CA TYR A 64 -7.63 -7.74 -3.16
C TYR A 64 -6.13 -8.02 -3.00
N PHE A 65 -5.60 -7.86 -1.78
CA PHE A 65 -4.20 -8.16 -1.47
C PHE A 65 -3.88 -9.63 -1.75
N ASN A 66 -4.77 -10.56 -1.40
CA ASN A 66 -4.55 -11.99 -1.60
C ASN A 66 -4.45 -12.38 -3.09
N ARG A 67 -5.05 -11.61 -4.00
CA ARG A 67 -5.03 -11.86 -5.45
C ARG A 67 -3.81 -11.31 -6.19
N GLN A 68 -3.13 -10.31 -5.62
CA GLN A 68 -1.83 -9.82 -6.14
C GLN A 68 -0.77 -10.93 -6.07
#